data_AF-A0A932TUK3-F1
#
_entry.id   AF-A0A932TUK3-F1
#
_cell.length_a   1.000
_cell.length_b   1.000
_cell.length_c   1.000
_cell.angle_alpha   90.00
_cell.angle_beta   90.00
_cell.angle_gamma   90.00
#
_symmetry.space_group_name_H-M   'P 1'
#
loop_
_entity.id
_entity.type
_entity.pdbx_description
1 polymer ?
#
loop_
_entity_poly.entity_id
_entity_poly.type
_entity_poly.pdbx_seq_one_letter_code
_entity_poly.pdbx_strand_id
1 'polypeptide(L)'
;MTLEDILEDIHSLEDELRSYERKYGVLSETFYDAYSQGEEPASPAWVRDWTAWASAYTLWLRRREQYRSAIQALRMGTDTVTQVIEKTARHDPIPVAA
;
A
#
# COMPACT_ATOMS: atom_id res chain seq x y z
N MET A 1 -7.24 -13.32 -4.67
CA MET A 1 -6.94 -11.90 -4.83
C MET A 1 -6.40 -11.70 -6.23
N THR A 2 -6.91 -10.70 -6.93
CA THR A 2 -6.50 -10.33 -8.28
C THR A 2 -5.53 -9.15 -8.22
N LEU A 3 -4.86 -8.85 -9.34
CA LEU A 3 -4.03 -7.65 -9.45
C LEU A 3 -4.86 -6.36 -9.30
N GLU A 4 -6.13 -6.39 -9.71
CA GLU A 4 -7.09 -5.31 -9.52
C GLU A 4 -7.44 -5.11 -8.05
N ASP A 5 -7.75 -6.20 -7.32
CA ASP A 5 -8.01 -6.15 -5.87
C ASP A 5 -6.83 -5.50 -5.12
N ILE A 6 -5.59 -5.85 -5.50
CA ILE A 6 -4.38 -5.26 -4.88
C ILE A 6 -4.30 -3.76 -5.18
N LEU A 7 -4.64 -3.34 -6.39
CA LEU A 7 -4.59 -1.94 -6.78
C LEU A 7 -5.65 -1.12 -6.04
N GLU A 8 -6.87 -1.64 -5.92
CA GLU A 8 -7.95 -1.03 -5.11
C GLU A 8 -7.56 -0.91 -3.64
N ASP A 9 -6.95 -1.97 -3.06
CA ASP A 9 -6.42 -1.95 -1.70
C ASP A 9 -5.34 -0.86 -1.55
N ILE A 10 -4.40 -0.74 -2.50
CA ILE A 10 -3.35 0.29 -2.48
C ILE A 10 -3.97 1.68 -2.45
N HIS A 11 -4.93 1.97 -3.33
CA HIS A 11 -5.56 3.29 -3.41
C HIS A 11 -6.37 3.61 -2.15
N SER A 12 -7.12 2.63 -1.63
CA SER A 12 -7.89 2.80 -0.40
C SER A 12 -6.97 3.11 0.80
N LEU A 13 -5.83 2.42 0.90
CA LEU A 13 -4.84 2.67 1.94
C LEU A 13 -4.13 4.01 1.77
N GLU A 14 -3.85 4.44 0.53
CA GLU A 14 -3.28 5.77 0.26
C GLU A 14 -4.21 6.89 0.71
N ASP A 15 -5.51 6.75 0.49
CA ASP A 15 -6.51 7.72 0.95
C ASP A 15 -6.62 7.74 2.48
N GLU A 16 -6.56 6.57 3.12
CA GLU A 16 -6.50 6.47 4.58
C GLU A 16 -5.24 7.16 5.14
N LEU A 17 -4.05 6.85 4.60
CA LEU A 17 -2.78 7.46 4.99
C LEU A 17 -2.82 8.98 4.82
N ARG A 18 -3.34 9.46 3.69
CA ARG A 18 -3.49 10.89 3.39
C ARG A 18 -4.41 11.59 4.40
N SER A 19 -5.38 10.89 4.98
CA SER A 19 -6.24 11.47 6.03
C SER A 19 -5.43 11.79 7.30
N TYR A 20 -4.49 10.92 7.69
CA TYR A 20 -3.59 11.15 8.81
C TYR A 20 -2.58 12.25 8.49
N GLU A 21 -2.00 12.25 7.29
CA GLU A 21 -1.08 13.30 6.86
C GLU A 21 -1.72 14.70 6.91
N ARG A 22 -2.97 14.83 6.46
CA ARG A 22 -3.72 16.09 6.57
C ARG A 22 -4.04 16.46 8.01
N LYS A 23 -4.36 15.48 8.86
CA LYS A 23 -4.69 15.70 10.27
C LYS A 23 -3.49 16.20 11.07
N TYR A 24 -2.30 15.70 10.77
CA TYR A 24 -1.10 15.93 11.56
C TYR A 24 -0.02 16.79 10.88
N GLY A 25 -0.17 17.09 9.58
CA GLY A 25 0.66 18.04 8.85
C GLY A 25 2.04 17.52 8.45
N VAL A 26 2.26 16.21 8.43
CA VAL A 26 3.52 15.57 8.02
C VAL A 26 3.24 14.34 7.15
N LEU A 27 4.21 13.91 6.35
CA LEU A 27 4.09 12.73 5.49
C LEU A 27 4.13 11.44 6.32
N SER A 28 3.53 10.37 5.79
CA SER A 28 3.55 9.04 6.40
C SER A 28 4.97 8.51 6.59
N GLU A 29 5.93 8.90 5.75
CA GLU A 29 7.34 8.52 5.91
C GLU A 29 7.92 9.11 7.21
N THR A 30 7.59 10.36 7.54
CA THR A 30 8.02 11.00 8.79
C THR A 30 7.38 10.32 10.01
N PHE A 31 6.11 9.94 9.91
CA PHE A 31 5.44 9.12 10.93
C PHE A 31 6.17 7.78 11.13
N TYR A 32 6.58 7.14 10.04
CA TYR A 32 7.23 5.85 10.07
C TYR A 32 8.61 5.89 10.69
N ASP A 33 9.39 6.94 10.43
CA ASP A 33 10.70 7.14 11.03
C ASP A 33 10.59 7.24 12.56
N ALA A 34 9.66 8.06 13.06
CA ALA A 34 9.40 8.19 14.49
C ALA A 34 8.90 6.87 15.11
N TYR A 35 7.97 6.18 14.43
CA TYR A 35 7.48 4.86 14.86
C TYR A 35 8.61 3.84 14.97
N SER A 36 9.51 3.80 13.97
CA SER A 36 10.62 2.86 13.92
C SER A 36 11.68 3.13 14.99
N GLN A 37 11.75 4.36 15.51
CA GLN A 37 12.64 4.75 16.60
C GLN A 37 12.01 4.52 17.99
N GLY A 38 10.75 4.10 18.05
CA GLY A 38 10.03 3.91 19.32
C GLY A 38 9.60 5.23 19.97
N GLU A 39 9.52 6.32 19.20
CA GLU A 39 8.98 7.58 19.69
C GLU A 39 7.46 7.49 19.77
N GLU A 40 6.94 7.35 20.99
CA GLU A 40 5.50 7.29 21.23
C GLU A 40 4.91 8.68 21.51
N PRO A 41 3.75 9.01 20.93
CA PRO A 41 3.02 10.21 21.28
C PRO A 41 2.62 10.25 22.76
N ALA A 42 2.85 11.38 23.43
CA ALA A 42 2.44 11.56 24.83
C ALA A 42 0.91 11.64 25.04
N SER A 43 0.13 11.89 23.98
CA SER A 43 -1.32 12.04 24.04
C SER A 43 -2.06 10.74 23.72
N PRO A 44 -2.98 10.26 24.58
CA PRO A 44 -3.76 9.04 24.31
C PRO A 44 -4.57 9.07 23.01
N ALA A 45 -5.05 10.25 22.61
CA ALA A 45 -5.75 10.43 21.34
C ALA A 45 -4.82 10.21 20.13
N TRP A 46 -3.54 10.53 20.29
CA TRP A 46 -2.53 10.32 19.25
C TRP A 46 -2.12 8.85 19.20
N VAL A 47 -1.98 8.16 20.33
CA VAL A 47 -1.63 6.73 20.38
C VAL A 47 -2.60 5.85 19.57
N ARG A 48 -3.92 6.12 19.65
CA ARG A 48 -4.91 5.36 18.89
C ARG A 48 -4.74 5.53 17.38
N ASP A 49 -4.65 6.78 16.94
CA ASP A 49 -4.49 7.10 15.52
C ASP A 49 -3.13 6.60 15.01
N TRP A 50 -2.09 6.65 15.84
CA TRP A 50 -0.76 6.13 15.55
C TRP A 50 -0.78 4.63 15.27
N THR A 51 -1.50 3.85 16.09
CA THR A 51 -1.63 2.40 15.91
C THR A 51 -2.40 2.06 14.63
N ALA A 52 -3.48 2.80 14.36
CA ALA A 52 -4.29 2.62 13.15
C ALA A 52 -3.50 2.97 11.89
N TRP A 53 -2.83 4.13 11.89
CA TRP A 53 -1.93 4.58 10.83
C TRP A 53 -0.79 3.57 10.58
N ALA A 54 -0.11 3.08 11.63
CA ALA A 54 1.00 2.14 11.49
C ALA A 54 0.54 0.80 10.86
N SER A 55 -0.66 0.36 11.21
CA SER A 55 -1.29 -0.82 10.63
C SER A 55 -1.59 -0.62 9.14
N ALA A 56 -2.21 0.52 8.79
CA ALA A 56 -2.50 0.89 7.40
C ALA A 56 -1.21 1.01 6.57
N TYR A 57 -0.18 1.69 7.10
CA TYR A 57 1.10 1.89 6.41
C TYR A 57 1.83 0.58 6.16
N THR A 58 1.87 -0.31 7.16
CA THR A 58 2.48 -1.64 7.02
C THR A 58 1.74 -2.48 5.98
N LEU A 59 0.40 -2.44 5.98
CA LEU A 59 -0.40 -3.15 4.98
C LEU A 59 -0.17 -2.58 3.58
N TRP A 60 -0.11 -1.26 3.44
CA TRP A 60 0.17 -0.58 2.17
C TRP A 60 1.53 -1.00 1.59
N LEU A 61 2.58 -1.05 2.43
CA LEU A 61 3.90 -1.55 2.01
C LEU A 61 3.82 -2.99 1.49
N ARG A 62 3.09 -3.88 2.19
CA ARG A 62 2.89 -5.27 1.77
C ARG A 62 2.14 -5.37 0.44
N ARG A 63 1.07 -4.59 0.25
CA ARG A 63 0.31 -4.57 -1.01
C ARG A 63 1.14 -4.06 -2.17
N ARG A 64 1.95 -3.02 -1.97
CA ARG A 64 2.88 -2.53 -2.99
C ARG A 64 3.93 -3.58 -3.36
N GLU A 65 4.44 -4.33 -2.39
CA GLU A 65 5.39 -5.41 -2.66
C GLU A 65 4.74 -6.59 -3.39
N GLN A 66 3.52 -6.97 -3.01
CA GLN A 66 2.72 -7.97 -3.73
C GLN A 66 2.46 -7.54 -5.17
N TYR A 67 2.06 -6.29 -5.41
CA TYR A 67 1.89 -5.73 -6.75
C TYR A 67 3.18 -5.82 -7.57
N ARG A 68 4.30 -5.35 -7.00
CA ARG A 68 5.62 -5.39 -7.67
C ARG A 68 6.01 -6.81 -8.05
N SER A 69 5.86 -7.74 -7.11
CA SER A 69 6.15 -9.16 -7.30
C SER A 69 5.28 -9.78 -8.40
N ALA A 70 3.98 -9.46 -8.43
CA ALA A 70 3.05 -9.93 -9.45
C ALA A 70 3.44 -9.43 -10.85
N ILE A 71 3.73 -8.14 -11.00
CA ILE A 71 4.20 -7.57 -12.27
C ILE A 71 5.51 -8.22 -12.71
N GLN A 72 6.44 -8.46 -11.78
CA GLN A 72 7.71 -9.09 -12.09
C GLN A 72 7.52 -10.54 -12.56
N ALA A 73 6.62 -11.29 -11.92
CA ALA A 73 6.26 -12.66 -12.32
C ALA A 73 5.65 -12.72 -13.73
N LEU A 74 4.72 -11.80 -14.05
CA LEU A 74 4.11 -11.72 -15.39
C LEU A 74 5.16 -11.44 -16.48
N ARG A 75 6.12 -10.56 -16.18
CA ARG A 75 7.23 -10.24 -17.11
C ARG A 75 8.17 -11.41 -17.34
N MET A 76 8.36 -12.28 -16.33
CA MET A 76 9.13 -13.52 -16.49
C MET A 76 8.37 -14.57 -17.32
N GLY A 77 7.03 -14.55 -17.27
CA GLY A 77 6.14 -15.45 -18.02
C GLY A 77 5.94 -15.09 -19.51
N THR A 78 6.92 -14.45 -20.16
CA THR A 78 6.92 -13.99 -21.57
C THR A 78 6.00 -12.81 -21.94
N ASP A 79 5.24 -12.22 -21.01
CA ASP A 79 4.47 -11.02 -21.29
C ASP A 79 5.37 -9.77 -21.29
N THR A 80 5.23 -8.93 -22.32
CA THR A 80 5.77 -7.56 -22.32
C THR A 80 4.97 -6.66 -21.39
N VAL A 81 5.56 -5.55 -20.94
CA VAL A 81 4.86 -4.55 -20.10
C VAL A 81 3.57 -4.05 -20.77
N THR A 82 3.60 -3.85 -22.09
CA THR A 82 2.43 -3.42 -22.86
C THR A 82 1.30 -4.45 -22.80
N GLN A 83 1.61 -5.74 -22.93
CA GLN A 83 0.60 -6.80 -22.83
C GLN A 83 -0.01 -6.91 -21.44
N VAL A 84 0.80 -6.71 -20.39
CA VAL A 84 0.28 -6.64 -19.02
C VAL A 84 -0.68 -5.46 -18.87
N ILE A 85 -0.32 -4.28 -19.37
CA ILE A 85 -1.17 -3.08 -19.35
C ILE A 85 -2.47 -3.32 -20.13
N GLU A 86 -2.42 -3.96 -21.30
CA GLU A 86 -3.61 -4.27 -22.10
C GLU A 86 -4.57 -5.20 -21.35
N LYS A 87 -4.05 -6.25 -20.67
CA LYS A 87 -4.86 -7.15 -19.84
C LYS A 87 -5.51 -6.39 -18.69
N THR A 88 -4.76 -5.56 -17.96
CA THR A 88 -5.30 -4.80 -16.83
C THR A 88 -6.28 -3.72 -17.27
N ALA A 89 -6.06 -3.07 -18.41
CA ALA A 89 -6.97 -2.05 -18.96
C ALA A 89 -8.32 -2.64 -19.41
N ARG A 90 -8.37 -3.95 -19.68
CA ARG A 90 -9.60 -4.69 -19.98
C ARG A 90 -10.30 -5.24 -18.73
N HIS A 91 -9.72 -5.03 -17.54
CA HIS A 91 -10.15 -5.66 -16.31
C HIS A 91 -10.16 -7.20 -16.41
N ASP A 92 -9.23 -7.76 -17.19
CA ASP A 92 -9.05 -9.21 -17.23
C ASP A 92 -8.54 -9.66 -15.86
N PRO A 93 -9.18 -10.66 -15.20
CA PRO A 93 -8.78 -11.08 -13.86
C PRO A 93 -7.41 -11.75 -13.91
N ILE A 94 -6.39 -11.07 -13.38
CA ILE A 94 -5.05 -11.62 -13.23
C ILE A 94 -4.89 -12.15 -11.80
N PRO A 95 -4.87 -13.48 -11.59
CA PRO A 95 -4.68 -14.04 -10.26
C PRO A 95 -3.28 -13.74 -9.75
N VAL A 96 -3.18 -13.32 -8.49
CA VAL A 96 -1.91 -13.11 -7.80
C VAL A 96 -1.77 -14.15 -6.69
N ALA A 97 -0.60 -14.76 -6.59
CA ALA A 97 -0.29 -15.68 -5.50
C ALA A 97 -0.36 -14.93 -4.16
N ALA A 98 -0.99 -15.58 -3.17
CA ALA A 98 -1.16 -15.03 -1.82
C ALA A 98 0.17 -14.89 -1.08
#